data_AF-A0A8X6SVX3-F1
#
_entry.id   AF-A0A8X6SVX3-F1
#
_cell.length_a   1.000
_cell.length_b   1.000
_cell.length_c   1.000
_cell.angle_alpha   90.00
_cell.angle_beta   90.00
_cell.angle_gamma   90.00
#
_symmetry.space_group_name_H-M   'P 1'
#
loop_
_entity.id
_entity.type
_entity.pdbx_description
1 polymer ?
#
loop_
_entity_poly.entity_id
_entity_poly.type
_entity_poly.pdbx_seq_one_letter_code
_entity_poly.pdbx_strand_id
1 'polypeptide(L)'
;MNKLRSGKFFEDYKSVFRQWEDLNIIERVPEVELNNECHYLPHRPVITRATTKIRPVFDASAREKGKPSLNDCLYKGVNLIELIPDILDRFRIYQSEL
;
A
#
# COMPACT_ATOMS: atom_id res chain seq x y z
N MET A 1 -11.39 10.92 -10.84
CA MET A 1 -11.48 9.47 -11.08
C MET A 1 -11.69 9.07 -12.56
N ASN A 2 -11.42 9.93 -13.56
CA ASN A 2 -11.82 9.68 -14.96
C ASN A 2 -10.77 9.04 -15.90
N LYS A 3 -9.58 8.67 -15.40
CA LYS A 3 -8.49 8.13 -16.27
C LYS A 3 -8.55 6.62 -16.53
N LEU A 4 -9.42 5.87 -15.83
CA LEU A 4 -9.62 4.43 -16.04
C LEU A 4 -10.53 4.08 -17.23
N ARG A 5 -11.00 5.07 -18.00
CA ARG A 5 -11.93 4.86 -19.12
C ARG A 5 -11.25 4.49 -20.45
N SER A 6 -9.92 4.47 -20.52
CA SER A 6 -9.21 3.95 -21.69
C SER A 6 -8.95 2.46 -21.51
N GLY A 7 -9.40 1.64 -22.47
CA GLY A 7 -9.33 0.18 -22.36
C GLY A 7 -7.92 -0.35 -22.12
N LYS A 8 -6.92 0.23 -22.80
CA LYS A 8 -5.51 -0.13 -22.62
C LYS A 8 -5.02 0.12 -21.19
N PHE A 9 -5.31 1.29 -20.63
CA PHE A 9 -4.85 1.65 -19.29
C PHE A 9 -5.50 0.79 -18.20
N PHE A 10 -6.78 0.44 -18.38
CA PHE A 10 -7.47 -0.46 -17.46
C PHE A 10 -6.89 -1.87 -17.47
N GLU A 11 -6.56 -2.41 -18.64
CA GLU A 11 -5.92 -3.73 -18.75
C GLU A 11 -4.49 -3.74 -18.20
N ASP A 12 -3.72 -2.68 -18.44
CA ASP A 12 -2.39 -2.49 -17.83
C ASP A 12 -2.51 -2.46 -16.30
N TYR A 13 -3.52 -1.76 -15.75
CA TYR A 13 -3.74 -1.74 -14.30
C TYR A 13 -4.15 -3.11 -13.74
N LYS A 14 -5.06 -3.84 -14.41
CA LYS A 14 -5.41 -5.22 -14.04
C LYS A 14 -4.21 -6.17 -14.07
N SER A 15 -3.31 -5.97 -15.03
CA SER A 15 -2.10 -6.80 -15.13
C SER A 15 -1.24 -6.75 -13.86
N VAL A 16 -1.25 -5.63 -13.13
CA VAL A 16 -0.54 -5.52 -11.85
C VAL A 16 -1.12 -6.47 -10.81
N PHE A 17 -2.45 -6.55 -10.70
CA PHE A 17 -3.09 -7.47 -9.76
C PHE A 17 -2.89 -8.93 -10.15
N ARG A 18 -2.94 -9.26 -11.46
CA ARG A 18 -2.60 -10.61 -11.95
C ARG A 18 -1.17 -10.99 -11.55
N GLN A 19 -0.21 -10.10 -11.76
CA GLN A 19 1.18 -10.34 -11.34
C GLN A 19 1.31 -10.53 -9.81
N TRP A 20 0.54 -9.78 -9.01
CA TRP A 20 0.54 -9.96 -7.56
C TRP A 20 -0.08 -11.29 -7.12
N GLU A 21 -1.13 -11.75 -7.81
CA GLU A 21 -1.73 -13.07 -7.62
C GLU A 21 -0.72 -14.17 -8.01
N ASP A 22 -0.06 -14.07 -9.17
CA ASP A 22 0.98 -15.00 -9.62
C ASP A 22 2.18 -15.09 -8.65
N LEU A 23 2.50 -13.98 -7.98
CA LEU A 23 3.57 -13.88 -6.97
C LEU A 23 3.11 -14.25 -5.55
N ASN A 24 1.86 -14.66 -5.35
CA ASN A 24 1.24 -14.93 -4.05
C ASN A 24 1.36 -13.75 -3.04
N ILE A 25 1.32 -12.51 -3.56
CA ILE A 25 1.25 -11.29 -2.74
C ILE A 25 -0.20 -11.00 -2.34
N ILE A 26 -1.15 -11.36 -3.21
CA ILE A 26 -2.60 -11.27 -2.97
C ILE A 26 -3.27 -12.58 -3.36
N GLU A 27 -4.47 -12.82 -2.84
CA GLU A 27 -5.29 -13.98 -3.16
C GLU A 27 -6.75 -13.59 -3.39
N ARG A 28 -7.51 -14.48 -4.04
CA ARG A 28 -8.95 -14.32 -4.16
C ARG A 28 -9.62 -14.71 -2.86
N VAL A 29 -10.51 -13.84 -2.39
CA VAL A 29 -11.35 -14.13 -1.22
C VAL A 29 -12.30 -15.29 -1.56
N PRO A 30 -12.35 -16.36 -0.74
CA PRO A 30 -13.32 -17.44 -0.91
C PRO A 30 -14.76 -16.93 -0.87
N GLU A 31 -15.67 -17.52 -1.67
CA GLU A 31 -17.07 -17.08 -1.72
C GLU A 31 -17.76 -17.10 -0.35
N VAL A 32 -17.41 -18.07 0.48
CA VAL A 32 -17.94 -18.23 1.84
C VAL A 32 -17.55 -17.08 2.79
N GLU A 33 -16.49 -16.33 2.46
CA GLU A 33 -15.97 -15.23 3.28
C GLU A 33 -16.42 -13.84 2.79
N LEU A 34 -17.12 -13.75 1.66
CA LEU A 34 -17.51 -12.45 1.06
C LEU A 34 -18.40 -11.60 1.97
N ASN A 35 -19.14 -12.24 2.89
CA ASN A 35 -20.02 -11.58 3.85
C ASN A 35 -19.36 -11.33 5.21
N ASN A 36 -18.08 -11.69 5.39
CA ASN A 36 -17.36 -11.43 6.63
C ASN A 36 -17.19 -9.92 6.82
N GLU A 37 -17.16 -9.49 8.07
CA GLU A 37 -16.79 -8.12 8.40
C GLU A 37 -15.35 -7.86 7.95
N CYS A 38 -15.19 -6.90 7.03
CA CYS A 38 -13.92 -6.59 6.40
C CYS A 38 -13.81 -5.11 6.05
N HIS A 39 -12.58 -4.66 5.78
CA HIS A 39 -12.30 -3.33 5.27
C HIS A 39 -12.01 -3.39 3.77
N TYR A 40 -12.91 -2.85 2.95
CA TYR A 40 -12.64 -2.61 1.54
C TYR A 40 -11.81 -1.34 1.40
N LEU A 41 -10.57 -1.48 0.93
CA LEU A 41 -9.66 -0.35 0.76
C LEU A 41 -9.87 0.28 -0.62
N PRO A 42 -10.37 1.52 -0.71
CA PRO A 42 -10.41 2.25 -1.97
C PRO A 42 -8.99 2.35 -2.53
N HIS A 43 -8.85 2.13 -3.83
CA HIS A 43 -7.53 2.18 -4.46
C HIS A 43 -7.53 3.01 -5.74
N ARG A 44 -6.33 3.48 -6.10
CA ARG A 44 -6.11 4.23 -7.34
C ARG A 44 -4.75 3.91 -7.95
N PRO A 45 -4.62 4.00 -9.28
CA PRO A 45 -3.33 3.90 -9.93
C PRO A 45 -2.50 5.17 -9.71
N VAL A 46 -1.23 5.00 -9.39
CA VAL A 46 -0.20 6.04 -9.41
C VAL A 46 0.85 5.67 -10.45
N ILE A 47 1.17 6.61 -11.34
CA ILE A 47 2.19 6.44 -12.38
C ILE A 47 3.29 7.44 -12.08
N THR A 48 4.51 6.96 -11.87
CA THR A 48 5.66 7.85 -11.65
C THR A 48 6.34 8.14 -12.99
N ARG A 49 6.70 9.41 -13.22
CA ARG A 49 7.38 9.85 -14.44
C ARG A 49 8.72 9.15 -14.67
N ALA A 50 9.35 8.66 -13.60
CA ALA A 50 10.67 8.02 -13.64
C ALA A 50 10.64 6.56 -14.11
N THR A 51 9.57 5.80 -13.88
CA THR A 51 9.59 4.34 -14.13
C THR A 51 8.51 3.86 -15.07
N THR A 52 7.53 4.70 -15.46
CA THR A 52 6.30 4.33 -16.21
C THR A 52 5.45 3.21 -15.59
N LYS A 53 5.94 2.53 -14.54
CA LYS A 53 5.25 1.48 -13.81
C LYS A 53 4.02 2.03 -13.11
N ILE A 54 2.91 1.31 -13.26
CA ILE A 54 1.66 1.59 -12.56
C ILE A 54 1.75 0.95 -11.17
N ARG A 55 1.43 1.72 -10.14
CA ARG A 55 1.41 1.27 -8.74
C ARG A 55 0.01 1.48 -8.16
N PRO A 56 -0.72 0.43 -7.77
CA PRO A 56 -1.90 0.57 -6.94
C PRO A 56 -1.54 1.20 -5.60
N VAL A 57 -2.26 2.25 -5.21
CA VAL A 57 -2.20 2.84 -3.87
C VAL A 57 -3.55 2.65 -3.21
N PHE A 58 -3.54 2.05 -2.03
CA PHE A 58 -4.71 1.78 -1.21
C PHE A 58 -4.86 2.83 -0.11
N ASP A 59 -6.08 3.26 0.14
CA ASP A 59 -6.41 4.18 1.22
C ASP A 59 -6.91 3.41 2.46
N ALA A 60 -6.00 3.11 3.38
CA ALA A 60 -6.30 2.46 4.65
C ALA A 60 -6.94 3.39 5.70
N SER A 61 -7.04 4.70 5.40
CA SER A 61 -7.67 5.69 6.27
C SER A 61 -9.17 5.88 5.98
N ALA A 62 -9.63 5.34 4.85
CA ALA A 62 -11.04 5.31 4.49
C ALA A 62 -11.86 4.60 5.57
N ARG A 63 -13.00 5.19 5.93
CA ARG A 63 -13.89 4.70 6.98
C ARG A 63 -15.35 4.85 6.59
N GLU A 64 -16.16 3.88 6.98
CA GLU A 64 -17.61 4.01 6.94
C GLU A 64 -18.08 4.94 8.08
N LYS A 65 -19.22 5.63 7.90
CA LYS A 65 -19.76 6.52 8.93
C LYS A 65 -20.01 5.74 10.22
N GLY A 66 -19.35 6.15 11.29
CA GLY A 66 -19.48 5.53 12.61
C GLY A 66 -18.65 4.26 12.84
N LYS A 67 -17.81 3.85 11.87
CA LYS A 67 -16.87 2.72 12.01
C LYS A 67 -15.41 3.20 11.97
N PRO A 68 -14.48 2.47 12.61
CA PRO A 68 -13.06 2.77 12.52
C PRO A 68 -12.51 2.52 11.10
N SER A 69 -11.41 3.19 10.76
CA SER A 69 -10.62 2.82 9.57
C SER A 69 -9.68 1.64 9.89
N LEU A 70 -9.12 1.00 8.86
CA LEU A 70 -8.13 -0.06 9.07
C LEU A 70 -6.94 0.45 9.91
N ASN A 71 -6.47 1.66 9.67
CA ASN A 71 -5.39 2.28 10.45
C ASN A 71 -5.74 2.48 11.94
N ASP A 72 -7.02 2.67 12.27
CA ASP A 72 -7.46 2.82 13.66
C ASP A 72 -7.50 1.46 14.39
N CYS A 73 -7.71 0.36 13.64
CA CYS A 73 -7.78 -1.00 14.16
C CYS A 73 -6.41 -1.66 14.35
N LEU A 74 -5.36 -1.16 13.69
CA LEU A 74 -4.02 -1.73 13.75
C LEU A 74 -3.21 -1.23 14.96
N TYR A 75 -2.48 -2.13 15.60
CA TYR A 75 -1.53 -1.76 16.64
C TYR A 75 -0.35 -0.97 16.04
N LYS A 76 -0.13 0.26 16.52
CA LYS A 76 0.87 1.19 15.97
C LYS A 76 2.33 0.78 16.23
N GLY A 77 2.58 -0.07 17.22
CA GLY A 77 3.95 -0.40 17.64
C GLY A 77 4.70 0.77 18.25
N VAL A 78 5.99 0.55 18.50
CA VAL A 78 6.92 1.59 18.99
C VAL A 78 7.31 2.51 17.84
N ASN A 79 7.33 3.82 18.08
CA ASN A 79 7.75 4.80 17.08
C ASN A 79 9.28 4.86 16.96
N LEU A 80 9.85 4.05 16.07
CA LEU A 80 11.30 4.02 15.83
C LEU A 80 11.81 5.21 15.00
N ILE A 81 10.92 6.03 14.42
CA ILE A 81 11.32 7.21 13.63
C ILE A 81 12.05 8.23 14.52
N GLU A 82 11.69 8.29 15.80
CA GLU A 82 12.33 9.17 16.78
C GLU A 82 13.81 8.82 17.03
N LEU A 83 14.24 7.60 16.68
CA LEU A 83 15.64 7.16 16.79
C LEU A 83 16.48 7.53 15.56
N ILE A 84 15.87 8.01 14.48
CA ILE A 84 16.57 8.35 13.24
C ILE A 84 17.65 9.42 13.45
N PRO A 85 17.41 10.53 14.18
CA PRO A 85 18.46 11.53 14.44
C PRO A 85 19.70 10.90 15.10
N ASP A 86 19.50 10.09 16.14
CA ASP A 86 20.61 9.42 16.84
C ASP A 86 21.39 8.46 15.92
N ILE A 87 20.69 7.75 15.02
CA ILE A 87 21.32 6.88 14.03
C ILE A 87 22.18 7.72 13.08
N LEU A 88 21.62 8.82 12.55
CA LEU A 88 22.33 9.73 11.64
C LEU A 88 23.56 10.34 12.28
N ASP A 89 23.48 10.72 13.56
CA ASP A 89 24.60 11.28 14.30
C ASP A 89 25.72 10.25 14.49
N ARG A 90 25.38 8.99 14.84
CA ARG A 90 26.37 7.91 14.90
C ARG A 90 27.07 7.68 13.57
N PHE A 91 26.34 7.65 12.46
CA PHE A 91 26.93 7.52 11.11
C PHE A 91 27.87 8.67 10.75
N ARG A 92 27.60 9.89 11.24
CA ARG A 92 28.42 11.08 10.94
C ARG A 92 29.68 11.16 11.80
N ILE A 93 29.59 10.74 13.05
CA ILE A 93 30.67 10.88 14.04
C ILE A 93 31.67 9.73 13.94
N TYR A 94 31.20 8.51 13.68
CA TYR A 94 32.08 7.37 13.49
C TYR A 94 32.47 7.27 12.00
N GLN A 95 33.64 7.81 11.66
CA GLN A 95 34.32 7.42 10.42
C GLN A 95 34.56 5.91 10.50
N SER A 96 34.07 5.15 9.52
CA SER A 96 34.50 3.76 9.36
C SER A 96 36.02 3.76 9.25
N GLU A 97 36.71 3.21 10.25
CA GLU A 97 38.12 2.86 10.10
C GLU A 97 38.18 1.82 8.98
N LEU A 98 38.65 2.27 7.81
CA LEU A 98 39.11 1.47 6.69
C LEU A 98 40.59 1.77 6.51
#